data_AF-A0A229HBG7-F1
#
_entry.id   AF-A0A229HBG7-F1
#
_cell.length_a   1.000
_cell.length_b   1.000
_cell.length_c   1.000
_cell.angle_alpha   90.00
_cell.angle_beta   90.00
_cell.angle_gamma   90.00
#
_symmetry.space_group_name_H-M   'P 1'
#
loop_
_entity.id
_entity.type
_entity.pdbx_description
1 polymer ?
#
loop_
_entity_poly.entity_id
_entity_poly.type
_entity_poly.pdbx_seq_one_letter_code
_entity_poly.pdbx_strand_id
1 'polypeptide(L)'
;TQLAASESNPFARASNTTFPAGAWTKDISHGELVRAGYDQTLTINPCKMQYLYQGMNPGASGDYNTLPWRLGLLTQTNSTC
;
A
#
# COMPACT_ATOMS: atom_id res chain seq x y z
N THR A 1 12.73 -16.30 -4.24
CA THR A 1 11.39 -16.07 -4.81
C THR A 1 11.50 -15.01 -5.89
N GLN A 2 10.70 -15.08 -6.96
CA GLN A 2 10.70 -14.05 -8.01
C GLN A 2 10.18 -12.71 -7.45
N LEU A 3 10.74 -11.59 -7.92
CA LEU A 3 10.31 -10.25 -7.51
C LEU A 3 8.87 -9.95 -7.96
N ALA A 4 8.09 -9.31 -7.08
CA ALA A 4 6.75 -8.81 -7.38
C ALA A 4 6.82 -7.42 -8.02
N ALA A 5 7.25 -7.37 -9.29
CA ALA A 5 7.62 -6.14 -9.99
C ALA A 5 6.88 -5.91 -11.32
N SER A 6 5.81 -6.66 -11.60
CA SER A 6 4.98 -6.48 -12.80
C SER A 6 3.52 -6.19 -12.44
N GLU A 7 2.72 -5.67 -13.38
CA GLU A 7 1.28 -5.47 -13.12
C GLU A 7 0.52 -6.76 -12.82
N SER A 8 0.95 -7.87 -13.44
CA SER A 8 0.40 -9.21 -13.21
C SER A 8 0.89 -9.86 -11.92
N ASN A 9 2.03 -9.41 -11.38
CA ASN A 9 2.59 -9.85 -10.10
C ASN A 9 3.14 -8.65 -9.30
N PRO A 10 2.27 -7.79 -8.74
CA PRO A 10 2.67 -6.55 -8.10
C PRO A 10 2.97 -6.73 -6.61
N PHE A 11 3.80 -5.85 -6.04
CA PHE A 11 3.95 -5.73 -4.59
C PHE A 11 2.64 -5.28 -3.93
N ALA A 12 2.11 -4.13 -4.34
CA ALA A 12 0.79 -3.64 -3.92
C ALA A 12 0.09 -2.95 -5.10
N ARG A 13 -1.15 -3.38 -5.40
CA ARG A 13 -2.00 -2.86 -6.48
C ARG A 13 -3.46 -3.11 -6.13
N ALA A 14 -4.39 -2.42 -6.78
CA ALA A 14 -5.82 -2.72 -6.68
C ALA A 14 -6.17 -4.21 -6.92
N SER A 15 -5.41 -4.92 -7.77
CA SER A 15 -5.65 -6.34 -8.06
C SER A 15 -5.27 -7.32 -6.95
N ASN A 16 -4.41 -6.92 -6.00
CA ASN A 16 -4.02 -7.76 -4.86
C ASN A 16 -4.41 -7.13 -3.49
N THR A 17 -5.22 -6.08 -3.51
CA THR A 17 -5.67 -5.37 -2.30
C THR A 17 -7.17 -5.57 -2.12
N THR A 18 -7.58 -5.91 -0.89
CA THR A 18 -8.98 -6.06 -0.51
C THR A 18 -9.35 -5.06 0.57
N PHE A 19 -10.64 -4.70 0.64
CA PHE A 19 -11.15 -3.69 1.56
C PHE A 19 -12.34 -4.25 2.34
N PRO A 20 -12.35 -4.16 3.68
CA PRO A 20 -13.46 -4.67 4.49
C PRO A 20 -14.80 -3.99 4.20
N ALA A 21 -14.78 -2.70 3.82
CA ALA A 21 -15.97 -1.88 3.59
C ALA A 21 -16.06 -1.36 2.14
N GLY A 22 -15.67 -2.19 1.17
CA GLY A 22 -15.63 -1.82 -0.25
C GLY A 22 -14.40 -0.99 -0.62
N ALA A 23 -14.01 -1.05 -1.89
CA ALA A 23 -12.84 -0.35 -2.39
C ALA A 23 -13.09 1.16 -2.48
N TRP A 24 -12.42 1.94 -1.63
CA TRP A 24 -12.50 3.41 -1.63
C TRP A 24 -11.47 4.08 -2.56
N THR A 25 -10.43 3.34 -2.97
CA THR A 25 -9.37 3.77 -3.88
C THR A 25 -9.00 2.64 -4.84
N LYS A 26 -8.52 3.00 -6.04
CA LYS A 26 -7.84 2.09 -6.98
C LYS A 26 -6.33 2.37 -7.03
N ASP A 27 -5.91 3.46 -6.42
CA ASP A 27 -4.53 3.91 -6.36
C ASP A 27 -3.92 3.48 -5.02
N ILE A 28 -2.93 2.60 -5.12
CA ILE A 28 -1.97 2.35 -4.04
C ILE A 28 -0.70 3.10 -4.43
N SER A 29 -0.57 4.33 -3.97
CA SER A 29 0.48 5.26 -4.40
C SER A 29 1.61 5.30 -3.36
N HIS A 30 2.25 6.46 -3.18
CA HIS A 30 3.35 6.65 -2.25
C HIS A 30 2.98 6.22 -0.82
N GLY A 31 3.91 5.54 -0.16
CA GLY A 31 3.75 5.06 1.20
C GLY A 31 5.04 4.52 1.81
N GLU A 32 4.93 4.00 3.02
CA GLU A 32 6.04 3.45 3.79
C GLU A 32 5.62 2.17 4.54
N LEU A 33 6.52 1.20 4.59
CA LEU A 33 6.34 0.02 5.44
C LEU A 33 6.49 0.43 6.90
N VAL A 34 5.62 -0.09 7.76
CA VAL A 34 5.79 0.03 9.20
C VAL A 34 7.07 -0.73 9.59
N ARG A 35 8.06 0.02 10.08
CA ARG A 35 9.40 -0.50 10.40
C ARG A 35 9.40 -1.27 11.72
N ALA A 36 10.38 -2.16 11.88
CA ALA A 36 10.64 -2.89 13.13
C ALA A 36 11.54 -2.12 14.12
N GLY A 37 11.88 -0.87 13.80
CA GLY A 37 12.74 0.01 14.57
C GLY A 37 12.75 1.42 13.97
N TYR A 38 13.46 2.34 14.61
CA TYR A 38 13.44 3.77 14.27
C TYR A 38 14.83 4.37 14.04
N ASP A 39 15.83 3.53 13.82
CA ASP A 39 17.20 3.96 13.51
C ASP A 39 17.43 4.07 11.99
N GLN A 40 18.66 4.38 11.60
CA GLN A 40 19.06 4.59 10.22
C GLN A 40 19.12 3.30 9.37
N THR A 41 18.96 2.11 9.96
CA THR A 41 19.11 0.86 9.22
C THR A 41 17.85 0.46 8.45
N LEU A 42 16.72 1.14 8.70
CA LEU A 42 15.43 0.90 8.03
C LEU A 42 14.95 -0.56 8.15
N THR A 43 15.16 -1.19 9.30
CA THR A 43 14.81 -2.60 9.53
C THR A 43 13.32 -2.84 9.34
N ILE A 44 12.96 -3.85 8.53
CA ILE A 44 11.58 -4.30 8.30
C ILE A 44 11.39 -5.71 8.88
N ASN A 45 10.23 -5.95 9.51
CA ASN A 45 9.80 -7.29 9.87
C ASN A 45 9.16 -7.97 8.65
N PRO A 46 9.68 -9.10 8.13
CA PRO A 46 9.07 -9.78 7.00
C PRO A 46 7.72 -10.43 7.33
N CYS A 47 7.38 -10.56 8.62
CA CYS A 47 6.16 -11.16 9.13
C CYS A 47 5.08 -10.11 9.35
N LYS A 48 3.84 -10.42 8.92
CA LYS A 48 2.64 -9.57 9.06
C LYS A 48 2.90 -8.10 8.70
N MET A 49 3.51 -7.86 7.54
CA MET A 49 3.86 -6.52 7.08
C MET A 49 2.64 -5.58 7.03
N GLN A 50 2.86 -4.32 7.38
CA GLN A 50 1.89 -3.24 7.23
C GLN A 50 2.48 -2.10 6.39
N TYR A 51 1.68 -1.51 5.52
CA TYR A 51 2.12 -0.44 4.60
C TYR A 51 1.15 0.74 4.70
N LEU A 52 1.62 1.87 5.21
CA LEU A 52 0.88 3.13 5.23
C LEU A 52 1.02 3.76 3.84
N TYR A 53 -0.09 4.04 3.15
CA TYR A 53 -0.08 4.52 1.77
C TYR A 53 -1.09 5.64 1.57
N GLN A 54 -0.89 6.43 0.51
CA GLN A 54 -1.90 7.37 0.03
C GLN A 54 -2.74 6.77 -1.10
N GLY A 55 -4.04 7.00 -1.02
CA GLY A 55 -5.02 6.69 -2.06
C GLY A 55 -6.05 7.82 -2.18
N MET A 56 -6.88 7.77 -3.21
CA MET A 56 -7.94 8.74 -3.42
C MET A 56 -9.17 8.09 -4.04
N ASN A 57 -10.30 8.80 -3.99
CA ASN A 57 -11.50 8.36 -4.71
C ASN A 57 -11.18 8.25 -6.21
N PRO A 58 -11.44 7.10 -6.89
CA PRO A 58 -11.16 6.93 -8.31
C PRO A 58 -11.91 7.89 -9.24
N GLY A 59 -12.99 8.51 -8.75
CA GLY A 59 -13.74 9.55 -9.47
C GLY A 59 -13.22 10.98 -9.22
N ALA A 60 -12.19 11.17 -8.38
CA ALA A 60 -11.59 12.48 -8.18
C ALA A 60 -10.85 12.94 -9.44
N SER A 61 -10.95 14.23 -9.75
CA SER A 61 -10.32 14.86 -10.91
C SER A 61 -9.92 16.30 -10.58
N GLY A 62 -9.12 16.92 -11.45
CA GLY A 62 -8.56 18.26 -11.26
C GLY A 62 -7.03 18.26 -11.20
N ASP A 63 -6.46 19.38 -10.79
CA ASP A 63 -5.00 19.53 -10.70
C ASP A 63 -4.41 18.62 -9.64
N TYR A 64 -3.24 18.03 -9.94
CA TYR A 64 -2.58 17.03 -9.08
C TYR A 64 -2.46 17.46 -7.61
N ASN A 65 -2.05 18.71 -7.38
CA ASN A 65 -1.83 19.27 -6.04
C ASN A 65 -3.13 19.43 -5.22
N THR A 66 -4.28 19.37 -5.88
CA THR A 66 -5.61 19.53 -5.26
C THR A 66 -6.34 18.21 -5.10
N LEU A 67 -5.77 17.10 -5.60
CA LEU A 67 -6.37 15.78 -5.47
C LEU A 67 -6.57 15.42 -3.99
N PRO A 68 -7.73 14.85 -3.62
CA PRO A 68 -8.09 14.62 -2.23
C PRO A 68 -7.44 13.34 -1.69
N TRP A 69 -6.11 13.29 -1.69
CA TRP A 69 -5.35 12.17 -1.14
C TRP A 69 -5.68 11.97 0.35
N ARG A 70 -5.84 10.70 0.73
CA ARG A 70 -6.07 10.25 2.11
C ARG A 70 -5.15 9.07 2.40
N LEU A 71 -4.79 8.92 3.68
CA LEU A 71 -3.95 7.81 4.13
C LEU A 71 -4.79 6.57 4.44
N GLY A 72 -4.28 5.41 4.04
CA GLY A 72 -4.80 4.09 4.40
C GLY A 72 -3.69 3.17 4.90
N LEU A 73 -4.06 2.09 5.58
CA LEU A 73 -3.11 1.09 6.07
C LEU A 73 -3.41 -0.28 5.44
N LEU A 74 -2.49 -0.80 4.63
CA LEU A 74 -2.54 -2.19 4.17
C LEU A 74 -1.97 -3.09 5.27
N THR A 75 -2.56 -4.27 5.42
CA THR A 75 -2.05 -5.35 6.27
C THR A 75 -1.92 -6.61 5.42
N GLN A 76 -0.75 -7.23 5.41
CA GLN A 76 -0.48 -8.45 4.65
C GLN A 76 -1.36 -9.60 5.15
N THR A 77 -2.04 -10.28 4.22
CA THR A 77 -2.99 -11.36 4.56
C THR A 77 -2.44 -12.77 4.33
N ASN A 78 -1.32 -12.89 3.62
CA ASN A 78 -0.68 -14.16 3.26
C ASN A 78 0.72 -14.30 3.86
N SER A 79 0.94 -13.74 5.05
CA SER A 79 2.25 -13.81 5.68
C SER A 79 2.59 -15.22 6.13
N THR A 80 3.84 -15.65 5.94
CA THR A 80 4.33 -17.00 6.28
C THR A 80 4.90 -17.08 7.70
N CYS A 81 4.83 -15.97 8.41
CA CYS A 81 5.12 -15.74 9.82
C CYS A 81 4.27 -14.52 10.26
#